data_AF-A0A7X5P737-F1
#
_entry.id   AF-A0A7X5P737-F1
#
_cell.length_a   1.000
_cell.length_b   1.000
_cell.length_c   1.000
_cell.angle_alpha   90.00
_cell.angle_beta   90.00
_cell.angle_gamma   90.00
#
_symmetry.space_group_name_H-M   'P 1'
#
loop_
_entity.id
_entity.type
_entity.pdbx_description
1 polymer ?
#
loop_
_entity_poly.entity_id
_entity_poly.type
_entity_poly.pdbx_seq_one_letter_code
_entity_poly.pdbx_strand_id
1 'polypeptide(L)' 'MFNFSGVLSIKKDGEIIYEKKDTFTLNKEKTSYEKFTEDKIKLMQEVNV' A
#
# COMPACT_ATOMS: atom_id res chain seq x y z
N MET A 1 0.07 8.73 -15.12
CA MET A 1 -0.42 9.21 -13.82
C MET A 1 -1.92 8.97 -13.77
N PHE A 2 -2.43 8.28 -12.75
CA PHE A 2 -3.85 7.94 -12.64
C PHE A 2 -4.44 8.58 -11.39
N ASN A 3 -5.51 9.33 -11.54
CA ASN A 3 -6.20 9.97 -10.43
C ASN A 3 -7.49 9.22 -10.15
N PHE A 4 -7.78 8.97 -8.88
CA PHE A 4 -9.03 8.38 -8.47
C PHE A 4 -9.56 9.09 -7.22
N SER A 5 -10.88 9.22 -7.14
CA SER A 5 -11.55 9.73 -5.94
C SER A 5 -11.89 8.54 -5.04
N GLY A 6 -11.59 8.68 -3.75
CA GLY A 6 -11.81 7.62 -2.79
C GLY A 6 -12.15 8.19 -1.42
N VAL A 7 -12.43 7.28 -0.49
CA VAL A 7 -12.70 7.62 0.91
C VAL A 7 -11.63 6.94 1.76
N LEU A 8 -10.90 7.74 2.53
CA LEU A 8 -10.02 7.24 3.58
C LEU A 8 -10.81 7.18 4.89
N SER A 9 -11.01 5.98 5.43
CA SER A 9 -11.72 5.78 6.69
C SER A 9 -10.81 5.09 7.71
N ILE A 10 -10.77 5.59 8.94
CA ILE A 10 -10.11 4.93 10.06
C ILE A 10 -11.20 4.33 10.95
N LYS A 11 -11.06 3.04 11.25
CA LYS A 11 -11.98 2.31 12.11
C LYS A 11 -11.33 1.95 13.44
N LYS A 12 -12.10 2.05 14.51
CA LYS A 12 -11.77 1.54 15.84
C LYS A 12 -12.95 0.73 16.34
N ASP A 13 -12.69 -0.50 16.78
CA ASP A 13 -13.73 -1.42 17.29
C ASP A 13 -14.90 -1.64 16.31
N GLY A 14 -14.60 -1.64 15.00
CA GLY A 14 -15.60 -1.79 13.93
C GLY A 14 -16.32 -0.50 13.54
N GLU A 15 -16.24 0.56 14.35
CA GLU A 15 -16.85 1.85 14.08
C GLU A 15 -15.89 2.79 13.33
N ILE A 16 -16.42 3.58 12.41
CA ILE A 16 -15.64 4.61 11.69
C ILE A 16 -15.52 5.83 12.60
N ILE A 17 -14.29 6.14 13.03
CA ILE A 17 -13.99 7.32 13.86
C ILE A 17 -13.47 8.50 13.05
N TYR A 18 -13.11 8.26 11.79
CA TYR A 18 -12.64 9.28 10.87
C TYR A 18 -12.97 8.87 9.44
N GLU A 19 -13.46 9.83 8.66
CA GLU A 19 -13.70 9.67 7.24
C GLU A 19 -13.28 10.92 6.49
N LYS A 20 -12.52 10.76 5.40
CA LYS A 20 -12.16 11.84 4.49
C LYS A 20 -12.34 11.40 3.04
N LYS A 21 -13.16 12.13 2.30
CA LYS A 21 -13.22 12.03 0.84
C LYS A 21 -12.08 12.84 0.26
N ASP A 22 -11.27 12.21 -0.57
CA ASP A 22 -10.12 12.86 -1.20
C ASP A 22 -9.89 12.34 -2.61
N THR A 23 -9.12 13.09 -3.40
CA THR A 23 -8.65 12.65 -4.71
C THR A 23 -7.19 12.22 -4.59
N PHE A 24 -6.94 10.95 -4.85
CA PHE A 24 -5.63 10.34 -4.73
C PHE A 24 -4.97 10.26 -6.10
N THR A 25 -3.70 10.65 -6.14
CA THR A 25 -2.88 10.57 -7.36
C THR A 25 -1.97 9.36 -7.26
N LEU A 26 -2.22 8.33 -8.07
CA LEU A 26 -1.32 7.19 -8.21
C LEU A 26 -0.23 7.53 -9.21
N ASN A 27 0.98 7.75 -8.70
CA ASN A 27 2.17 7.88 -9.53
C ASN A 27 2.88 6.52 -9.64
N LYS A 28 2.62 5.84 -10.76
CA LYS A 28 3.18 4.51 -11.10
C LYS A 28 4.72 4.44 -11.02
N GLU A 29 5.41 5.56 -11.26
CA GLU A 29 6.87 5.62 -11.19
C GLU A 29 7.40 5.65 -9.75
N LYS A 30 6.61 6.17 -8.79
CA LYS A 30 6.96 6.18 -7.36
C LYS A 30 6.48 4.95 -6.60
N THR A 31 5.47 4.24 -7.13
CA THR A 31 4.89 3.04 -6.52
C THR A 31 5.24 1.77 -7.28
N SER A 32 6.30 1.77 -8.08
CA SER A 32 6.80 0.54 -8.68
C SER A 32 7.25 -0.38 -7.54
N TYR A 33 6.49 -1.45 -7.31
CA TYR A 33 6.99 -2.63 -6.62
C TYR A 33 8.28 -3.01 -7.36
N GLU A 34 9.44 -2.91 -6.68
CA GLU A 34 10.63 -3.58 -7.17
C GLU A 34 10.19 -5.02 -7.44
N LYS A 35 10.27 -5.47 -8.70
CA LYS A 35 10.13 -6.90 -8.97
C LYS A 35 11.27 -7.56 -8.21
N PHE A 36 10.99 -8.08 -7.02
CA PHE A 36 11.92 -8.94 -6.32
C PHE A 36 12.20 -10.12 -7.26
N THR A 37 13.41 -10.18 -7.80
CA THR A 37 13.91 -11.39 -8.43
C THR A 37 13.88 -12.51 -7.38
N GLU A 38 13.56 -13.74 -7.77
CA GLU A 38 13.43 -14.91 -6.87
C GLU A 38 14.61 -15.04 -5.88
N ASP A 39 15.81 -14.59 -6.28
CA ASP A 39 17.01 -14.59 -5.46
C ASP A 39 16.91 -13.75 -4.18
N LYS A 40 16.17 -12.62 -4.17
CA LYS A 40 16.00 -11.80 -2.95
C LYS A 40 14.97 -12.39 -1.97
N ILE A 41 14.04 -13.20 -2.44
CA ILE A 41 12.99 -13.80 -1.59
C ILE A 41 13.57 -14.90 -0.69
N LYS A 42 14.51 -15.70 -1.21
CA LYS A 42 15.22 -16.72 -0.40
C LYS A 42 16.01 -16.09 0.76
N LEU A 43 16.64 -14.94 0.52
CA LEU A 43 17.49 -14.29 1.53
C LEU A 43 16.72 -13.79 2.75
N MET A 44 15.42 -13.46 2.61
CA MET A 44 14.58 -13.06 3.76
C MET A 44 13.97 -14.26 4.51
N GLN A 45 13.84 -15.42 3.87
CA GLN A 45 13.38 -16.64 4.53
C GLN A 45 14.45 -17.25 5.45
N GLU A 46 15.74 -17.12 5.12
CA GLU A 46 16.83 -17.63 5.96
C GLU A 46 17.13 -16.79 7.21
N VAL A 47 16.67 -15.52 7.26
CA VAL A 47 16.89 -14.65 8.43
C VAL A 47 15.86 -14.88 9.54
N ASN A 48 14.86 -15.75 9.31
CA ASN A 48 13.80 -16.08 10.25
C ASN A 48 13.80 -17.57 10.67
N VAL A 49 14.99 -18.16 10.82
CA VAL A 49 15.19 -19.44 11.51
C VAL A 49 15.97 -19.21 12.80
#